data_AF-D2VZW2-F1
#
_entry.id   AF-D2VZW2-F1
#
_cell.length_a   1.000
_cell.length_b   1.000
_cell.length_c   1.000
_cell.angle_alpha   90.00
_cell.angle_beta   90.00
_cell.angle_gamma   90.00
#
_symmetry.space_group_name_H-M   'P 1'
#
loop_
_entity.id
_entity.type
_entity.pdbx_description
1 polymer ?
#
loop_
_entity_poly.entity_id
_entity_poly.type
_entity_poly.pdbx_seq_one_letter_code
_entity_poly.pdbx_strand_id
1 'polypeptide(L)'
;MTSIVAGTLTYLGFTQAVSWFGFTKAGIAAGSCAAAWMSSTAIASGGGVAAGSAVSTMQAAAATGAIGGPVGVAVGVTVAGLFFVAIFCLRIIIGRKQFPCSLYSWCFFVTGPVICLPTICRCLKLYFMYKFNLQKTKLYGHLDEQSNVDEKELPSTIRMPHQELFHSSISTTSSSPKSATPVDTPLDTPTSLQSSTSTNEVVFIDAKESISNREIEIPMKELRKMKFFQFMGSHSFVILVYLGVFVFQTILWAIVGGIDEIVYTINKKTDPSAKRALIPAGFFESGYGCIMTSSILGIILTEAIIYIAMEVFTLILCIRSDRDTWNIKKESLIYVVIQSIGMGAFIVAGFIPIVGSLIDYYVPYLLFMCTALSLETVVCVLLPVCYELNQELKIAWNNLKSVSVEESKKEVISGAELVLKNRKTFNILLDFARRSYCPEPVLCWQDIQRYKSPQQVKNRKEIAKFIIDNYISLNSPLELNMASIEKARSDLMIEIEKCGDENLPSTLFDGLELHCIQDLSDVMHRLTQANSDISRFLRENQN
;
A
#
# COMPACT_ATOMS: atom_id res chain seq x y z
N MET A 1 11.17 33.96 16.43
CA MET A 1 10.80 34.28 15.03
C MET A 1 11.34 33.27 14.02
N THR A 2 12.58 32.79 14.15
CA THR A 2 13.19 31.80 13.24
C THR A 2 12.51 30.42 13.20
N SER A 3 11.87 29.96 14.27
CA SER A 3 11.28 28.60 14.30
C SER A 3 9.82 28.52 13.85
N ILE A 4 9.04 29.60 14.00
CA ILE A 4 7.75 29.75 13.30
C ILE A 4 8.03 29.86 11.81
N VAL A 5 9.05 30.64 11.43
CA VAL A 5 9.55 30.71 10.06
C VAL A 5 9.98 29.34 9.55
N ALA A 6 10.67 28.48 10.31
CA ALA A 6 11.06 27.13 9.86
C ALA A 6 9.86 26.19 9.63
N GLY A 7 8.88 26.16 10.53
CA GLY A 7 7.68 25.31 10.39
C GLY A 7 6.74 25.79 9.28
N THR A 8 6.51 27.11 9.20
CA THR A 8 5.78 27.71 8.09
C THR A 8 6.58 27.59 6.79
N LEU A 9 7.92 27.64 6.80
CA LEU A 9 8.77 27.30 5.64
C LEU A 9 8.76 25.83 5.30
N THR A 10 8.33 24.90 6.16
CA THR A 10 8.29 23.48 5.78
C THR A 10 6.97 23.16 5.09
N TYR A 11 5.85 23.72 5.56
CA TYR A 11 4.55 23.61 4.87
C TYR A 11 4.46 24.54 3.65
N LEU A 12 4.82 25.83 3.80
CA LEU A 12 5.02 26.71 2.65
C LEU A 12 6.16 26.19 1.80
N GLY A 13 7.24 25.64 2.34
CA GLY A 13 8.32 25.10 1.51
C GLY A 13 7.94 23.82 0.80
N PHE A 14 7.07 22.96 1.35
CA PHE A 14 6.55 21.81 0.60
C PHE A 14 5.59 22.29 -0.49
N THR A 15 4.63 23.17 -0.17
CA THR A 15 3.70 23.71 -1.18
C THR A 15 4.38 24.61 -2.20
N GLN A 16 5.37 25.40 -1.80
CA GLN A 16 6.25 26.21 -2.67
C GLN A 16 7.22 25.33 -3.44
N ALA A 17 7.79 24.28 -2.86
CA ALA A 17 8.65 23.34 -3.59
C ALA A 17 7.83 22.60 -4.63
N VAL A 18 6.64 22.09 -4.27
CA VAL A 18 5.69 21.48 -5.21
C VAL A 18 5.29 22.51 -6.29
N SER A 19 5.10 23.78 -5.92
CA SER A 19 4.87 24.87 -6.88
C SER A 19 6.12 25.21 -7.73
N TRP A 20 7.34 25.09 -7.20
CA TRP A 20 8.61 25.33 -7.90
C TRP A 20 8.92 24.21 -8.88
N PHE A 21 8.58 22.98 -8.51
CA PHE A 21 8.57 21.85 -9.44
C PHE A 21 7.45 21.99 -10.49
N GLY A 22 6.48 22.88 -10.25
CA GLY A 22 5.51 23.33 -11.25
C GLY A 22 4.18 22.58 -11.24
N PHE A 23 3.82 21.91 -10.13
CA PHE A 23 2.55 21.19 -9.99
C PHE A 23 1.30 22.08 -9.91
N THR A 24 1.41 23.35 -10.28
CA THR A 24 0.29 24.28 -10.41
C THR A 24 -0.26 24.25 -11.84
N LYS A 25 -1.50 24.70 -12.05
CA LYS A 25 -2.07 24.83 -13.42
C LYS A 25 -1.15 25.64 -14.35
N ALA A 26 -0.53 26.70 -13.83
CA ALA A 26 0.42 27.54 -14.58
C ALA A 26 1.74 26.81 -14.86
N GLY A 27 2.32 26.12 -13.88
CA GLY A 27 3.56 25.36 -14.07
C GLY A 27 3.40 24.18 -15.03
N ILE A 28 2.25 23.50 -14.99
CA ILE A 28 1.93 22.42 -15.94
C ILE A 28 1.80 22.99 -17.35
N ALA A 29 1.05 24.10 -17.53
CA ALA A 29 0.90 24.76 -18.82
C ALA A 29 2.22 25.32 -19.38
N ALA A 30 3.17 25.68 -18.51
CA ALA A 30 4.49 26.20 -18.89
C ALA A 30 5.53 25.11 -19.20
N GLY A 31 5.19 23.82 -19.13
CA GLY A 31 6.13 22.73 -19.43
C GLY A 31 7.17 22.47 -18.34
N SER A 32 6.84 22.72 -17.07
CA SER A 32 7.73 22.49 -15.92
C SER A 32 8.13 21.02 -15.70
N CYS A 33 9.02 20.75 -14.72
CA CYS A 33 9.33 19.39 -14.27
C CYS A 33 8.08 18.60 -13.89
N ALA A 34 7.07 19.23 -13.30
CA ALA A 34 5.78 18.60 -13.02
C ALA A 34 5.04 18.24 -14.30
N ALA A 35 5.10 19.06 -15.35
CA ALA A 35 4.54 18.71 -16.66
C ALA A 35 5.27 17.52 -17.27
N ALA A 36 6.60 17.44 -17.14
CA ALA A 36 7.39 16.30 -17.58
C ALA A 36 7.06 15.03 -16.78
N TRP A 37 6.87 15.14 -15.47
CA TRP A 37 6.45 14.02 -14.63
C TRP A 37 5.02 13.61 -14.91
N MET A 38 4.08 14.55 -15.06
CA MET A 38 2.70 14.29 -15.46
C MET A 38 2.61 13.66 -16.84
N SER A 39 3.41 14.14 -17.79
CA SER A 39 3.49 13.57 -19.14
C SER A 39 4.09 12.17 -19.09
N SER A 40 5.21 11.98 -18.38
CA SER A 40 5.82 10.66 -18.19
C SER A 40 4.86 9.68 -17.52
N THR A 41 4.22 10.07 -16.43
CA THR A 41 3.23 9.27 -15.72
C THR A 41 1.99 9.03 -16.57
N ALA A 42 1.49 10.02 -17.31
CA ALA A 42 0.36 9.83 -18.21
C ALA A 42 0.71 8.92 -19.39
N ILE A 43 1.93 9.02 -19.94
CA ILE A 43 2.44 8.14 -20.99
C ILE A 43 2.58 6.71 -20.45
N ALA A 44 3.09 6.56 -19.22
CA ALA A 44 3.26 5.29 -18.53
C ALA A 44 1.92 4.65 -18.14
N SER A 45 0.91 5.46 -17.78
CA SER A 45 -0.44 5.05 -17.39
C SER A 45 -1.46 5.15 -18.52
N GLY A 46 -1.04 5.11 -19.79
CA GLY A 46 -1.96 4.94 -20.92
C GLY A 46 -2.76 6.17 -21.38
N GLY A 47 -2.53 7.36 -20.82
CA GLY A 47 -3.14 8.61 -21.27
C GLY A 47 -3.62 9.55 -20.16
N GLY A 48 -3.48 9.16 -18.88
CA GLY A 48 -3.84 9.99 -17.74
C GLY A 48 -2.97 9.72 -16.52
N VAL A 49 -2.89 10.67 -15.59
CA VAL A 49 -2.18 10.46 -14.31
C VAL A 49 -3.06 9.59 -13.42
N ALA A 50 -2.64 8.35 -13.14
CA ALA A 50 -3.37 7.41 -12.31
C ALA A 50 -3.76 8.03 -10.95
N ALA A 51 -5.03 7.87 -10.52
CA ALA A 51 -5.47 8.39 -9.24
C ALA A 51 -4.71 7.69 -8.11
N GLY A 52 -4.19 8.47 -7.15
CA GLY A 52 -3.35 7.98 -6.06
C GLY A 52 -1.86 7.87 -6.38
N SER A 53 -1.43 8.07 -7.64
CA SER A 53 0.00 8.19 -7.98
C SER A 53 0.67 9.36 -7.25
N ALA A 54 2.00 9.32 -7.10
CA ALA A 54 2.77 10.42 -6.49
C ALA A 54 2.48 11.77 -7.17
N VAL A 55 2.36 11.75 -8.51
CA VAL A 55 2.02 12.92 -9.33
C VAL A 55 0.60 13.41 -9.04
N SER A 56 -0.41 12.53 -9.00
CA SER A 56 -1.78 12.94 -8.63
C SER A 56 -1.87 13.48 -7.20
N THR A 57 -1.04 12.97 -6.30
CA THR A 57 -0.96 13.37 -4.89
C THR A 57 -0.34 14.77 -4.77
N MET A 58 0.75 15.03 -5.49
CA MET A 58 1.38 16.34 -5.59
C MET A 58 0.47 17.35 -6.29
N GLN A 59 -0.25 16.93 -7.32
CA GLN A 59 -1.21 17.78 -8.04
C GLN A 59 -2.44 18.10 -7.17
N ALA A 60 -2.97 17.15 -6.41
CA ALA A 60 -4.04 17.38 -5.45
C ALA A 60 -3.60 18.32 -4.33
N ALA A 61 -2.39 18.11 -3.80
CA ALA A 61 -1.77 18.98 -2.80
C ALA A 61 -1.60 20.42 -3.33
N ALA A 62 -1.24 20.59 -4.60
CA ALA A 62 -1.09 21.89 -5.24
C ALA A 62 -2.41 22.56 -5.64
N ALA A 63 -3.41 21.78 -6.07
CA ALA A 63 -4.63 22.30 -6.69
C ALA A 63 -5.73 22.67 -5.70
N THR A 64 -5.84 21.97 -4.57
CA THR A 64 -7.05 22.08 -3.73
C THR A 64 -6.81 22.62 -2.33
N GLY A 65 -5.61 22.48 -1.77
CA GLY A 65 -5.45 22.63 -0.30
C GLY A 65 -6.45 21.77 0.50
N ALA A 66 -7.15 20.82 -0.14
CA ALA A 66 -8.29 20.11 0.42
C ALA A 66 -7.84 18.74 0.94
N ILE A 67 -8.28 18.46 2.16
CA ILE A 67 -7.85 17.35 3.03
C ILE A 67 -8.65 16.08 2.71
N GLY A 68 -8.75 15.71 1.42
CA GLY A 68 -9.46 14.50 0.98
C GLY A 68 -8.51 13.49 0.35
N GLY A 69 -8.20 12.38 1.03
CA GLY A 69 -7.38 11.27 0.51
C GLY A 69 -6.04 11.05 1.23
N PRO A 70 -5.06 10.37 0.61
CA PRO A 70 -3.72 10.13 1.17
C PRO A 70 -3.01 11.42 1.63
N VAL A 71 -3.24 12.51 0.90
CA VAL A 71 -2.77 13.86 1.24
C VAL A 71 -3.32 14.33 2.59
N GLY A 72 -4.57 14.02 2.92
CA GLY A 72 -5.19 14.47 4.17
C GLY A 72 -4.53 13.87 5.43
N VAL A 73 -4.11 12.60 5.37
CA VAL A 73 -3.38 11.97 6.48
C VAL A 73 -1.98 12.55 6.60
N ALA A 74 -1.26 12.74 5.49
CA ALA A 74 0.06 13.37 5.50
C ALA A 74 0.01 14.80 6.03
N VAL A 75 -1.01 15.58 5.63
CA VAL A 75 -1.27 16.93 6.14
C VAL A 75 -1.60 16.88 7.62
N GLY A 76 -2.46 15.94 8.08
CA GLY A 76 -2.80 15.78 9.48
C GLY A 76 -1.59 15.50 10.37
N VAL A 77 -0.71 14.57 9.96
CA VAL A 77 0.54 14.26 10.67
C VAL A 77 1.49 15.45 10.64
N THR A 78 1.58 16.16 9.51
CA THR A 78 2.43 17.36 9.40
C THR A 78 1.91 18.48 10.28
N VAL A 79 0.61 18.75 10.31
CA VAL A 79 -0.02 19.77 11.14
C VAL A 79 0.13 19.42 12.63
N ALA A 80 -0.07 18.17 13.01
CA ALA A 80 0.18 17.71 14.37
C ALA A 80 1.67 17.91 14.74
N GLY A 81 2.60 17.46 13.90
CA GLY A 81 4.03 17.67 14.09
C GLY A 81 4.40 19.15 14.22
N LEU A 82 3.84 20.02 13.37
CA LEU A 82 4.03 21.47 13.44
C LEU A 82 3.48 22.08 14.73
N PHE A 83 2.31 21.63 15.17
CA PHE A 83 1.71 22.06 16.43
C PHE A 83 2.61 21.69 17.62
N PHE A 84 3.12 20.46 17.66
CA PHE A 84 4.12 20.07 18.66
C PHE A 84 5.35 20.98 18.56
N VAL A 85 6.02 21.03 17.40
CA VAL A 85 7.20 21.90 17.19
C VAL A 85 6.95 23.33 17.67
N ALA A 86 5.80 23.92 17.34
CA ALA A 86 5.42 25.28 17.75
C ALA A 86 5.33 25.44 19.29
N ILE A 87 4.70 24.50 19.99
CA ILE A 87 4.65 24.47 21.46
C ILE A 87 6.07 24.48 22.05
N PHE A 88 7.00 23.72 21.48
CA PHE A 88 8.37 23.65 22.00
C PHE A 88 9.21 24.86 21.67
N CYS A 89 9.06 25.41 20.47
CA CYS A 89 9.66 26.68 20.13
C CYS A 89 9.16 27.78 21.08
N LEU A 90 7.87 27.75 21.43
CA LEU A 90 7.30 28.64 22.43
C LEU A 90 7.93 28.39 23.82
N ARG A 91 8.17 27.14 24.23
CA ARG A 91 8.91 26.81 25.47
C ARG A 91 10.32 27.36 25.48
N ILE A 92 11.05 27.31 24.35
CA ILE A 92 12.39 27.89 24.23
C ILE A 92 12.34 29.41 24.36
N ILE A 93 11.35 30.06 23.72
CA ILE A 93 11.21 31.53 23.70
C ILE A 93 10.78 32.08 25.07
N ILE A 94 9.74 31.50 25.68
CA ILE A 94 9.22 31.94 27.00
C ILE A 94 10.20 31.56 28.11
N GLY A 95 10.94 30.47 27.93
CA GLY A 95 11.88 29.93 28.89
C GLY A 95 11.25 28.90 29.82
N ARG A 96 12.05 27.92 30.21
CA ARG A 96 11.62 26.71 30.94
C ARG A 96 10.98 26.99 32.31
N LYS A 97 11.32 28.10 32.96
CA LYS A 97 10.79 28.46 34.28
C LYS A 97 9.40 29.09 34.22
N GLN A 98 9.01 29.64 33.08
CA GLN A 98 7.75 30.37 32.90
C GLN A 98 6.76 29.65 31.97
N PHE A 99 7.24 28.71 31.15
CA PHE A 99 6.38 27.98 30.24
C PHE A 99 5.36 27.11 31.00
N PRO A 100 4.05 27.14 30.66
CA PRO A 100 3.03 26.46 31.44
C PRO A 100 3.28 24.96 31.56
N CYS A 101 3.41 24.48 32.80
CA CYS A 101 3.68 23.06 33.05
C CYS A 101 2.55 22.14 32.58
N SER A 102 1.30 22.61 32.64
CA SER A 102 0.15 21.87 32.12
C SER A 102 0.27 21.51 30.65
N LEU A 103 0.65 22.49 29.81
CA LEU A 103 0.84 22.26 28.39
C LEU A 103 2.03 21.32 28.12
N TYR A 104 3.14 21.51 28.84
CA TYR A 104 4.32 20.65 28.68
C TYR A 104 4.07 19.21 29.12
N SER A 105 3.40 19.00 30.26
CA SER A 105 3.04 17.67 30.76
C SER A 105 2.05 16.96 29.85
N TRP A 106 1.07 17.68 29.30
CA TRP A 106 0.14 17.14 28.31
C TRP A 106 0.85 16.67 27.05
N CYS A 107 1.85 17.41 26.57
CA CYS A 107 2.64 16.98 25.41
C CYS A 107 3.32 15.62 25.62
N PHE A 108 3.73 15.27 26.85
CA PHE A 108 4.33 13.96 27.12
C PHE A 108 3.37 12.79 26.97
N PHE A 109 2.09 12.98 27.34
CA PHE A 109 1.05 11.95 27.21
C PHE A 109 0.57 11.73 25.78
N VAL A 110 0.79 12.72 24.90
CA VAL A 110 0.40 12.63 23.49
C VAL A 110 1.60 12.23 22.62
N THR A 111 2.81 12.35 23.16
CA THR A 111 4.08 12.07 22.49
C THR A 111 4.18 10.62 22.00
N GLY A 112 3.88 9.62 22.84
CA GLY A 112 3.94 8.21 22.45
C GLY A 112 3.09 7.89 21.21
N PRO A 113 1.78 8.18 21.21
CA PRO A 113 0.94 7.91 20.04
C PRO A 113 1.33 8.73 18.82
N VAL A 114 1.83 9.96 18.97
CA VAL A 114 2.27 10.76 17.82
C VAL A 114 3.42 10.07 17.07
N ILE A 115 4.34 9.41 17.76
CA ILE A 115 5.42 8.64 17.10
C ILE A 115 4.90 7.32 16.54
N CYS A 116 4.14 6.55 17.33
CA CYS A 116 3.89 5.15 16.99
C CYS A 116 2.64 4.95 16.11
N LEU A 117 1.64 5.83 16.20
CA LEU A 117 0.38 5.69 15.44
C LEU A 117 0.56 5.67 13.92
N PRO A 118 1.44 6.49 13.31
CA PRO A 118 1.70 6.40 11.87
C PRO A 118 2.03 4.99 11.41
N THR A 119 3.00 4.33 12.05
CA THR A 119 3.43 2.96 11.72
C THR A 119 2.37 1.93 12.07
N ILE A 120 1.70 2.04 13.23
CA ILE A 120 0.58 1.18 13.64
C ILE A 120 -0.53 1.22 12.58
N CYS A 121 -0.96 2.42 12.18
CA CYS A 121 -2.04 2.62 11.20
C CYS A 121 -1.61 2.15 9.81
N ARG A 122 -0.35 2.37 9.39
CA ARG A 122 0.22 1.86 8.13
C ARG A 122 0.17 0.34 8.10
N CYS A 123 0.68 -0.35 9.12
CA CYS A 123 0.67 -1.81 9.21
C CYS A 123 -0.76 -2.38 9.21
N LEU A 124 -1.66 -1.75 9.97
CA LEU A 124 -3.05 -2.16 10.07
C LEU A 124 -3.80 -2.00 8.73
N LYS A 125 -3.59 -0.86 8.05
CA LYS A 125 -4.17 -0.59 6.72
C LYS A 125 -3.72 -1.63 5.70
N LEU A 126 -2.42 -1.96 5.65
CA LEU A 126 -1.88 -2.98 4.74
C LEU A 126 -2.51 -4.35 4.98
N TYR A 127 -2.62 -4.75 6.25
CA TYR A 127 -3.25 -6.01 6.61
C TYR A 127 -4.71 -6.08 6.15
N PHE A 128 -5.49 -5.00 6.36
CA PHE A 128 -6.89 -4.98 5.93
C PHE A 128 -7.05 -4.89 4.42
N MET A 129 -6.18 -4.16 3.71
CA MET A 129 -6.15 -4.16 2.24
C MET A 129 -5.82 -5.54 1.68
N TYR A 130 -4.92 -6.29 2.33
CA TYR A 130 -4.65 -7.68 1.99
C TYR A 130 -5.89 -8.56 2.16
N LYS A 131 -6.57 -8.47 3.31
CA LYS A 131 -7.79 -9.24 3.56
C LYS A 131 -8.91 -8.87 2.59
N PHE A 132 -9.04 -7.59 2.26
CA PHE A 132 -10.00 -7.09 1.29
C PHE A 132 -9.76 -7.70 -0.10
N ASN A 133 -8.52 -7.62 -0.60
CA ASN A 133 -8.16 -8.16 -1.91
C ASN A 133 -8.27 -9.69 -1.99
N LEU A 134 -7.96 -10.40 -0.91
CA LEU A 134 -8.20 -11.83 -0.82
C LEU A 134 -9.69 -12.19 -0.91
N GLN A 135 -10.58 -11.39 -0.30
CA GLN A 135 -12.02 -11.61 -0.45
C GLN A 135 -12.51 -11.29 -1.87
N LYS A 136 -11.99 -10.21 -2.50
CA LYS A 136 -12.30 -9.88 -3.90
C LYS A 136 -12.00 -11.06 -4.82
N THR A 137 -10.76 -11.53 -4.84
CA THR A 137 -10.41 -12.64 -5.73
C THR A 137 -11.13 -13.93 -5.38
N LYS A 138 -11.49 -14.17 -4.11
CA LYS A 138 -12.29 -15.34 -3.74
C LYS A 138 -13.71 -15.28 -4.30
N LEU A 139 -14.34 -14.10 -4.26
CA LEU A 139 -15.72 -13.92 -4.71
C LEU A 139 -15.83 -13.86 -6.23
N TYR A 140 -14.86 -13.24 -6.90
CA TYR A 140 -14.92 -12.95 -8.33
C TYR A 140 -14.00 -13.84 -9.19
N GLY A 141 -12.93 -14.41 -8.63
CA GLY A 141 -11.95 -15.19 -9.39
C GLY A 141 -12.28 -16.69 -9.55
N HIS A 142 -13.16 -17.27 -8.73
CA HIS A 142 -13.47 -18.71 -8.77
C HIS A 142 -14.63 -19.11 -9.69
N LEU A 143 -15.20 -18.17 -10.46
CA LEU A 143 -16.33 -18.47 -11.34
C LEU A 143 -16.00 -19.54 -12.41
N ASP A 144 -14.73 -19.69 -12.78
CA ASP A 144 -14.29 -20.65 -13.82
C ASP A 144 -13.74 -21.99 -13.27
N GLU A 145 -13.45 -22.08 -11.97
CA GLU A 145 -12.84 -23.29 -11.40
C GLU A 145 -13.89 -24.31 -10.94
N GLN A 146 -15.04 -23.84 -10.44
CA GLN A 146 -16.15 -24.71 -10.03
C GLN A 146 -16.81 -25.43 -11.21
N SER A 147 -16.76 -24.89 -12.44
CA SER A 147 -17.37 -25.55 -13.60
C SER A 147 -16.63 -26.82 -14.05
N ASN A 148 -15.37 -27.00 -13.64
CA ASN A 148 -14.55 -28.14 -14.11
C ASN A 148 -14.48 -29.30 -13.10
N VAL A 149 -14.88 -29.11 -11.85
CA VAL A 149 -14.78 -30.17 -10.81
C VAL A 149 -16.01 -31.08 -10.83
N ASP A 150 -17.19 -30.56 -11.17
CA ASP A 150 -18.43 -31.35 -11.18
C ASP A 150 -18.58 -32.26 -12.42
N GLU A 151 -17.72 -32.13 -13.44
CA GLU A 151 -17.79 -32.96 -14.66
C GLU A 151 -16.93 -34.24 -14.59
N LYS A 152 -16.15 -34.45 -13.52
CA LYS A 152 -15.28 -35.65 -13.38
C LYS A 152 -15.71 -36.70 -12.37
N GLU A 153 -16.84 -36.55 -11.69
CA GLU A 153 -17.47 -37.65 -10.94
C GLU A 153 -18.49 -38.42 -11.80
N LEU A 154 -18.03 -38.95 -12.94
CA LEU A 154 -18.71 -40.07 -13.60
C LEU A 154 -18.14 -41.38 -12.99
N PRO A 155 -18.97 -42.29 -12.47
CA PRO A 155 -18.50 -43.47 -11.74
C PRO A 155 -17.85 -44.47 -12.68
N SER A 156 -16.52 -44.48 -12.75
CA SER A 156 -15.75 -45.58 -13.35
C SER A 156 -15.77 -46.80 -12.43
N THR A 157 -16.90 -47.50 -12.45
CA THR A 157 -16.99 -48.89 -12.00
C THR A 157 -16.25 -49.77 -13.00
N ILE A 158 -14.92 -49.83 -12.95
CA ILE A 158 -14.16 -50.98 -13.48
C ILE A 158 -13.04 -51.32 -12.48
N ARG A 159 -13.41 -52.26 -11.61
CA ARG A 159 -12.57 -53.20 -10.88
C ARG A 159 -11.50 -53.80 -11.80
N MET A 160 -10.23 -53.85 -11.38
CA MET A 160 -9.29 -54.97 -11.63
C MET A 160 -8.03 -54.85 -10.74
N PRO A 161 -7.35 -55.98 -10.48
CA PRO A 161 -6.78 -56.28 -9.16
C PRO A 161 -5.30 -55.89 -8.99
N HIS A 162 -4.95 -55.76 -7.71
CA HIS A 162 -3.61 -55.76 -7.14
C HIS A 162 -2.68 -56.79 -7.81
N GLN A 163 -1.51 -56.34 -8.26
CA GLN A 163 -0.33 -57.18 -8.34
C GLN A 163 0.87 -56.40 -7.76
N GLU A 164 1.38 -56.93 -6.66
CA GLU A 164 2.63 -56.52 -6.01
C GLU A 164 3.82 -56.81 -6.93
N LEU A 165 4.85 -55.95 -6.92
CA LEU A 165 6.25 -56.40 -6.90
C LEU A 165 7.25 -55.26 -6.58
N PHE A 166 7.79 -55.34 -5.36
CA PHE A 166 9.18 -55.20 -4.91
C PHE A 166 10.30 -54.46 -5.71
N HIS A 167 11.12 -53.76 -4.90
CA HIS A 167 12.58 -53.49 -4.97
C HIS A 167 13.10 -52.57 -6.10
N SER A 168 14.17 -51.77 -5.97
CA SER A 168 15.27 -51.65 -5.01
C SER A 168 15.89 -50.25 -5.10
N SER A 169 16.34 -49.74 -3.96
CA SER A 169 17.35 -48.70 -3.78
C SER A 169 18.69 -49.07 -4.42
N ILE A 170 19.34 -48.12 -5.12
CA ILE A 170 20.81 -48.10 -5.33
C ILE A 170 21.31 -46.66 -5.15
N SER A 171 22.18 -46.52 -4.17
CA SER A 171 23.09 -45.42 -3.93
C SER A 171 24.43 -45.69 -4.61
N THR A 172 25.02 -44.71 -5.29
CA THR A 172 26.48 -44.68 -5.54
C THR A 172 26.99 -43.24 -5.65
N THR A 173 27.81 -42.91 -4.66
CA THR A 173 28.84 -41.88 -4.62
C THR A 173 29.92 -42.10 -5.68
N SER A 174 30.45 -41.04 -6.31
CA SER A 174 31.87 -40.63 -6.20
C SER A 174 32.35 -39.67 -7.31
N SER A 175 33.19 -38.71 -6.87
CA SER A 175 34.39 -38.15 -7.52
C SER A 175 34.31 -37.27 -8.78
N SER A 176 34.56 -35.97 -8.54
CA SER A 176 35.39 -35.01 -9.32
C SER A 176 36.86 -35.51 -9.43
N PRO A 177 37.81 -34.96 -10.25
CA PRO A 177 37.84 -33.66 -10.93
C PRO A 177 38.50 -33.56 -12.34
N LYS A 178 38.28 -32.38 -12.96
CA LYS A 178 39.14 -31.56 -13.84
C LYS A 178 40.31 -32.23 -14.61
N SER A 179 40.31 -32.09 -15.94
CA SER A 179 41.38 -31.39 -16.70
C SER A 179 40.97 -31.29 -18.18
N ALA A 180 41.13 -30.09 -18.76
CA ALA A 180 40.84 -29.81 -20.15
C ALA A 180 42.13 -29.36 -20.86
N THR A 181 42.43 -30.00 -21.98
CA THR A 181 43.29 -29.47 -23.05
C THR A 181 42.67 -29.85 -24.41
N PRO A 182 42.86 -29.02 -25.45
CA PRO A 182 42.06 -29.02 -26.67
C PRO A 182 42.73 -29.82 -27.80
N VAL A 183 41.94 -30.51 -28.62
CA VAL A 183 42.35 -31.00 -29.95
C VAL A 183 41.17 -30.95 -30.93
N ASP A 184 41.49 -30.45 -32.12
CA ASP A 184 40.63 -30.09 -33.25
C ASP A 184 40.01 -31.26 -34.05
N THR A 185 38.88 -30.92 -34.70
CA THR A 185 38.37 -31.41 -36.03
C THR A 185 37.86 -32.86 -36.18
N PRO A 186 37.06 -33.18 -37.23
CA PRO A 186 35.72 -32.67 -37.59
C PRO A 186 34.73 -33.84 -37.90
N LEU A 187 33.53 -33.48 -38.38
CA LEU A 187 32.75 -34.23 -39.39
C LEU A 187 31.57 -35.13 -38.93
N ASP A 188 30.44 -34.87 -39.60
CA ASP A 188 29.19 -35.63 -39.82
C ASP A 188 28.23 -35.96 -38.67
N THR A 189 27.00 -35.41 -38.75
CA THR A 189 25.76 -36.14 -39.14
C THR A 189 24.51 -35.28 -38.80
N PRO A 190 23.56 -35.04 -39.73
CA PRO A 190 22.31 -34.36 -39.41
C PRO A 190 21.30 -35.36 -38.82
N THR A 191 21.14 -35.33 -37.49
CA THR A 191 20.03 -36.03 -36.82
C THR A 191 18.76 -35.20 -36.96
N SER A 192 17.80 -35.73 -37.70
CA SER A 192 16.44 -35.24 -37.83
C SER A 192 15.77 -35.08 -36.46
N LEU A 193 15.57 -33.84 -36.02
CA LEU A 193 14.69 -33.53 -34.89
C LEU A 193 13.24 -33.69 -35.35
N GLN A 194 12.54 -34.65 -34.74
CA GLN A 194 11.09 -34.72 -34.76
C GLN A 194 10.53 -33.47 -34.06
N SER A 195 9.86 -32.61 -34.83
CA SER A 195 9.05 -31.53 -34.27
C SER A 195 7.83 -32.14 -33.60
N SER A 196 7.85 -32.23 -32.27
CA SER A 196 6.66 -32.41 -31.46
C SER A 196 5.83 -31.13 -31.56
N THR A 197 4.93 -31.09 -32.54
CA THR A 197 3.89 -30.08 -32.67
C THR A 197 2.97 -30.21 -31.46
N SER A 198 3.28 -29.47 -30.40
CA SER A 198 2.34 -29.22 -29.31
C SER A 198 1.27 -28.29 -29.87
N THR A 199 0.15 -28.88 -30.29
CA THR A 199 -1.07 -28.12 -30.54
C THR A 199 -1.46 -27.47 -29.22
N ASN A 200 -1.10 -26.20 -29.05
CA ASN A 200 -1.68 -25.29 -28.07
C ASN A 200 -3.17 -25.17 -28.43
N GLU A 201 -3.95 -26.12 -27.96
CA GLU A 201 -5.39 -26.10 -28.02
C GLU A 201 -5.83 -24.86 -27.22
N VAL A 202 -6.26 -23.83 -27.95
CA VAL A 202 -6.88 -22.65 -27.35
C VAL A 202 -8.20 -23.15 -26.76
N VAL A 203 -8.17 -23.51 -25.49
CA VAL A 203 -9.33 -24.01 -24.74
C VAL A 203 -10.33 -22.86 -24.62
N PHE A 204 -11.18 -22.70 -25.64
CA PHE A 204 -12.43 -21.96 -25.52
C PHE A 204 -13.37 -22.83 -24.69
N ILE A 205 -13.44 -22.50 -23.40
CA ILE A 205 -14.27 -23.17 -22.41
C ILE A 205 -15.73 -23.16 -22.91
N ASP A 206 -16.34 -24.33 -23.06
CA ASP A 206 -17.73 -24.47 -23.50
C ASP A 206 -18.67 -24.10 -22.34
N ALA A 207 -18.85 -22.79 -22.14
CA ALA A 207 -19.55 -22.18 -21.00
C ALA A 207 -21.09 -22.20 -21.14
N LYS A 208 -21.66 -23.21 -21.80
CA LYS A 208 -23.02 -23.13 -22.37
C LYS A 208 -24.14 -23.44 -21.38
N GLU A 209 -23.89 -24.03 -20.21
CA GLU A 209 -24.97 -24.48 -19.30
C GLU A 209 -24.97 -23.91 -17.86
N SER A 210 -23.90 -23.30 -17.34
CA SER A 210 -23.83 -22.96 -15.91
C SER A 210 -24.18 -21.51 -15.54
N ILE A 211 -24.40 -20.64 -16.52
CA ILE A 211 -24.45 -19.19 -16.28
C ILE A 211 -25.88 -18.63 -16.27
N SER A 212 -26.81 -19.26 -16.99
CA SER A 212 -28.12 -18.66 -17.29
C SER A 212 -29.05 -18.45 -16.09
N ASN A 213 -28.74 -18.96 -14.90
CA ASN A 213 -29.56 -18.79 -13.69
C ASN A 213 -28.77 -18.44 -12.42
N ARG A 214 -27.45 -18.25 -12.50
CA ARG A 214 -26.70 -17.68 -11.38
C ARG A 214 -26.68 -16.17 -11.59
N GLU A 215 -27.80 -15.50 -11.26
CA GLU A 215 -27.62 -14.26 -10.50
C GLU A 215 -26.72 -14.65 -9.35
N ILE A 216 -25.46 -14.26 -9.41
CA ILE A 216 -24.54 -14.43 -8.30
C ILE A 216 -25.05 -13.43 -7.27
N GLU A 217 -26.11 -13.80 -6.56
CA GLU A 217 -26.53 -13.14 -5.35
C GLU A 217 -25.37 -13.33 -4.38
N ILE A 218 -24.42 -12.39 -4.44
CA ILE A 218 -23.32 -12.33 -3.49
C ILE A 218 -24.00 -12.27 -2.13
N PRO A 219 -23.81 -13.28 -1.26
CA PRO A 219 -24.53 -13.33 -0.01
C PRO A 219 -24.32 -12.01 0.74
N MET A 220 -25.38 -11.36 1.20
CA MET A 220 -25.31 -10.06 1.89
C MET A 220 -24.34 -10.05 3.08
N LYS A 221 -23.98 -11.23 3.60
CA LYS A 221 -22.93 -11.41 4.62
C LYS A 221 -21.52 -11.13 4.08
N GLU A 222 -21.19 -11.62 2.88
CA GLU A 222 -19.88 -11.38 2.26
C GLU A 222 -19.73 -9.92 1.80
N LEU A 223 -20.81 -9.32 1.28
CA LEU A 223 -20.81 -7.90 0.93
C LEU A 223 -20.56 -6.99 2.15
N ARG A 224 -21.20 -7.31 3.29
CA ARG A 224 -20.96 -6.60 4.56
C ARG A 224 -19.51 -6.74 5.03
N LYS A 225 -18.92 -7.92 4.88
CA LYS A 225 -17.53 -8.18 5.23
C LYS A 225 -16.55 -7.42 4.33
N MET A 226 -16.84 -7.31 3.03
CA MET A 226 -16.06 -6.47 2.10
C MET A 226 -16.12 -4.99 2.48
N LYS A 227 -17.33 -4.45 2.73
CA LYS A 227 -17.52 -3.07 3.17
C LYS A 227 -16.79 -2.78 4.48
N PHE A 228 -16.80 -3.75 5.41
CA PHE A 228 -16.03 -3.65 6.65
C PHE A 228 -14.52 -3.53 6.37
N PHE A 229 -13.93 -4.41 5.56
CA PHE A 229 -12.50 -4.31 5.24
C PHE A 229 -12.14 -3.05 4.46
N GLN A 230 -13.01 -2.62 3.54
CA GLN A 230 -12.87 -1.35 2.83
C GLN A 230 -12.86 -0.16 3.80
N PHE A 231 -13.77 -0.14 4.78
CA PHE A 231 -13.78 0.87 5.82
C PHE A 231 -12.52 0.83 6.69
N MET A 232 -12.10 -0.35 7.17
CA MET A 232 -10.90 -0.50 7.98
C MET A 232 -9.60 -0.12 7.24
N GLY A 233 -9.56 -0.27 5.92
CA GLY A 233 -8.47 0.19 5.07
C GLY A 233 -8.56 1.67 4.64
N SER A 234 -9.67 2.35 4.96
CA SER A 234 -9.93 3.72 4.53
C SER A 234 -9.17 4.76 5.36
N HIS A 235 -8.95 5.94 4.77
CA HIS A 235 -8.35 7.07 5.49
C HIS A 235 -9.27 7.61 6.60
N SER A 236 -10.58 7.49 6.45
CA SER A 236 -11.55 7.90 7.47
C SER A 236 -11.38 7.09 8.76
N PHE A 237 -11.14 5.78 8.66
CA PHE A 237 -10.84 4.94 9.82
C PHE A 237 -9.53 5.36 10.51
N VAL A 238 -8.48 5.63 9.73
CA VAL A 238 -7.20 6.13 10.26
C VAL A 238 -7.43 7.43 11.04
N ILE A 239 -8.11 8.42 10.47
CA ILE A 239 -8.42 9.70 11.15
C ILE A 239 -9.20 9.46 12.45
N LEU A 240 -10.20 8.58 12.44
CA LEU A 240 -10.98 8.23 13.61
C LEU A 240 -10.12 7.60 14.72
N VAL A 241 -9.18 6.73 14.37
CA VAL A 241 -8.22 6.14 15.32
C VAL A 241 -7.32 7.23 15.91
N TYR A 242 -6.77 8.13 15.11
CA TYR A 242 -5.95 9.25 15.60
C TYR A 242 -6.74 10.14 16.58
N LEU A 243 -7.96 10.53 16.21
CA LEU A 243 -8.81 11.36 17.07
C LEU A 243 -9.17 10.64 18.37
N GLY A 244 -9.56 9.37 18.28
CA GLY A 244 -9.92 8.55 19.43
C GLY A 244 -8.77 8.39 20.41
N VAL A 245 -7.56 8.09 19.91
CA VAL A 245 -6.36 7.94 20.74
C VAL A 245 -5.93 9.28 21.36
N PHE A 246 -6.03 10.39 20.61
CA PHE A 246 -5.73 11.72 21.13
C PHE A 246 -6.66 12.14 22.29
N VAL A 247 -7.97 11.91 22.13
CA VAL A 247 -8.96 12.17 23.18
C VAL A 247 -8.70 11.26 24.38
N PHE A 248 -8.45 9.98 24.15
CA PHE A 248 -8.12 9.01 25.19
C PHE A 248 -6.90 9.44 26.00
N GLN A 249 -5.81 9.87 25.35
CA GLN A 249 -4.61 10.33 26.06
C GLN A 249 -4.82 11.62 26.83
N THR A 250 -5.62 12.54 26.29
CA THR A 250 -5.96 13.77 27.00
C THR A 250 -6.77 13.48 28.27
N ILE A 251 -7.71 12.52 28.20
CA ILE A 251 -8.45 12.05 29.38
C ILE A 251 -7.50 11.36 30.37
N LEU A 252 -6.59 10.51 29.90
CA LEU A 252 -5.61 9.83 30.75
C LEU A 252 -4.71 10.83 31.49
N TRP A 253 -4.20 11.85 30.78
CA TRP A 253 -3.44 12.96 31.38
C TRP A 253 -4.25 13.67 32.47
N ALA A 254 -5.52 13.99 32.21
CA ALA A 254 -6.38 14.66 33.18
C ALA A 254 -6.65 13.78 34.42
N ILE A 255 -6.85 12.47 34.24
CA ILE A 255 -7.04 11.52 35.35
C ILE A 255 -5.76 11.42 36.20
N VAL A 256 -4.60 11.23 35.57
CA VAL A 256 -3.31 11.13 36.30
C VAL A 256 -3.01 12.42 37.05
N GLY A 257 -3.23 13.58 36.40
CA GLY A 257 -3.09 14.88 37.05
C GLY A 257 -4.05 15.09 38.22
N GLY A 258 -5.30 14.65 38.08
CA GLY A 258 -6.29 14.70 39.15
C GLY A 258 -5.92 13.83 40.35
N ILE A 259 -5.41 12.63 40.10
CA ILE A 259 -4.92 11.73 41.16
C ILE A 259 -3.72 12.36 41.88
N ASP A 260 -2.75 12.93 41.16
CA ASP A 260 -1.59 13.62 41.76
C ASP A 260 -2.02 14.79 42.66
N GLU A 261 -3.03 15.58 42.22
CA GLU A 261 -3.58 16.69 43.01
C GLU A 261 -4.28 16.21 44.29
N ILE A 262 -5.06 15.13 44.21
CA ILE A 262 -5.75 14.54 45.36
C ILE A 262 -4.73 14.00 46.36
N VAL A 263 -3.74 13.22 45.89
CA VAL A 263 -2.69 12.64 46.73
C VAL A 263 -1.87 13.76 47.40
N TYR A 264 -1.51 14.80 46.65
CA TYR A 264 -0.83 15.97 47.19
C TYR A 264 -1.66 16.65 48.28
N THR A 265 -2.95 16.88 48.04
CA THR A 265 -3.85 17.53 49.01
C THR A 265 -3.99 16.72 50.30
N ILE A 266 -4.06 15.39 50.20
CA ILE A 266 -4.11 14.48 51.35
C ILE A 266 -2.79 14.55 52.12
N ASN A 267 -1.66 14.40 51.44
CA ASN A 267 -0.35 14.41 52.08
C ASN A 267 -0.02 15.76 52.73
N LYS A 268 -0.43 16.87 52.10
CA LYS A 268 -0.23 18.22 52.64
C LYS A 268 -1.00 18.48 53.94
N LYS A 269 -2.16 17.83 54.14
CA LYS A 269 -2.90 17.90 55.40
C LYS A 269 -2.16 17.19 56.53
N THR A 270 -1.45 16.11 56.22
CA THR A 270 -0.67 15.32 57.19
C THR A 270 0.70 15.92 57.46
N ASP A 271 1.37 16.40 56.41
CA ASP A 271 2.71 16.99 56.45
C ASP A 271 2.74 18.26 55.58
N PRO A 272 2.85 19.46 56.19
CA PRO A 272 2.95 20.72 55.45
C PRO A 272 4.14 20.78 54.48
N SER A 273 5.16 19.93 54.67
CA SER A 273 6.36 19.85 53.83
C SER A 273 6.27 18.81 52.70
N ALA A 274 5.12 18.12 52.58
CA ALA A 274 4.89 17.12 51.54
C ALA A 274 5.12 17.70 50.14
N LYS A 275 5.94 17.01 49.34
CA LYS A 275 6.19 17.34 47.93
C LYS A 275 5.24 16.54 47.04
N ARG A 276 4.91 17.10 45.87
CA ARG A 276 4.18 16.37 44.81
C ARG A 276 5.03 15.18 44.33
N ALA A 277 4.37 14.07 44.01
CA ALA A 277 5.05 12.81 43.67
C ALA A 277 5.50 12.77 42.20
N LEU A 278 4.66 13.28 41.28
CA LEU A 278 4.92 13.22 39.84
C LEU A 278 5.58 14.50 39.34
N ILE A 279 4.89 15.64 39.48
CA ILE A 279 5.32 16.92 38.93
C ILE A 279 5.42 17.96 40.06
N PRO A 280 6.62 18.52 40.35
CA PRO A 280 6.80 19.45 41.46
C PRO A 280 5.90 20.68 41.44
N ALA A 281 5.59 21.20 40.24
CA ALA A 281 4.70 22.35 40.05
C ALA A 281 3.21 21.97 40.07
N GLY A 282 2.88 20.69 39.79
CA GLY A 282 1.52 20.23 39.54
C GLY A 282 1.17 20.16 38.06
N PHE A 283 0.24 19.26 37.72
CA PHE A 283 -0.20 19.01 36.34
C PHE A 283 -1.04 20.15 35.76
N PHE A 284 -1.85 20.83 36.58
CA PHE A 284 -2.76 21.87 36.13
C PHE A 284 -2.21 23.29 36.37
N GLU A 285 -0.99 23.40 36.90
CA GLU A 285 -0.38 24.68 37.19
C GLU A 285 0.19 25.30 35.90
N SER A 286 -0.32 26.48 35.55
CA SER A 286 0.12 27.25 34.39
C SER A 286 1.02 28.43 34.76
N GLY A 287 1.09 28.81 36.05
CA GLY A 287 1.88 29.97 36.51
C GLY A 287 3.39 29.70 36.57
N TYR A 288 3.79 28.43 36.61
CA TYR A 288 5.19 28.03 36.73
C TYR A 288 5.54 26.95 35.71
N GLY A 289 6.78 26.99 35.24
CA GLY A 289 7.31 25.92 34.41
C GLY A 289 7.85 24.75 35.20
N CYS A 290 7.93 23.61 34.53
CA CYS A 290 8.44 22.37 35.11
C CYS A 290 9.64 21.82 34.34
N ILE A 291 10.46 21.10 35.11
CA ILE A 291 11.64 20.37 34.66
C ILE A 291 11.24 18.90 34.62
N MET A 292 11.82 18.17 33.67
CA MET A 292 11.57 16.73 33.57
C MET A 292 12.13 16.00 34.79
N THR A 293 11.26 15.29 35.51
CA THR A 293 11.61 14.47 36.67
C THR A 293 11.73 13.00 36.24
N SER A 294 12.42 12.18 37.06
CA SER A 294 12.46 10.73 36.84
C SER A 294 11.06 10.10 36.88
N SER A 295 10.11 10.68 37.64
CA SER A 295 8.71 10.25 37.65
C SER A 295 8.03 10.45 36.29
N ILE A 296 8.20 11.62 35.66
CA ILE A 296 7.69 11.88 34.31
C ILE A 296 8.32 10.91 33.30
N LEU A 297 9.64 10.68 33.40
CA LEU A 297 10.33 9.73 32.53
C LEU A 297 9.76 8.31 32.68
N GLY A 298 9.38 7.90 33.90
CA GLY A 298 8.71 6.63 34.15
C GLY A 298 7.33 6.51 33.48
N ILE A 299 6.57 7.61 33.42
CA ILE A 299 5.29 7.67 32.71
C ILE A 299 5.53 7.51 31.20
N ILE A 300 6.46 8.30 30.64
CA ILE A 300 6.83 8.23 29.21
C ILE A 300 7.30 6.82 28.84
N LEU A 301 8.13 6.20 29.69
CA LEU A 301 8.59 4.82 29.51
C LEU A 301 7.41 3.84 29.44
N THR A 302 6.47 3.95 30.39
CA THR A 302 5.31 3.05 30.46
C THR A 302 4.44 3.20 29.21
N GLU A 303 4.17 4.43 28.79
CA GLU A 303 3.42 4.72 27.57
C GLU A 303 4.13 4.19 26.31
N ALA A 304 5.44 4.44 26.20
CA ALA A 304 6.25 3.96 25.07
C ALA A 304 6.24 2.43 24.96
N ILE A 305 6.32 1.70 26.08
CA ILE A 305 6.22 0.24 26.10
C ILE A 305 4.87 -0.23 25.54
N ILE A 306 3.76 0.40 25.95
CA ILE A 306 2.41 0.05 25.47
C ILE A 306 2.32 0.24 23.95
N TYR A 307 2.77 1.39 23.44
CA TYR A 307 2.68 1.67 22.00
C TYR A 307 3.64 0.82 21.17
N ILE A 308 4.87 0.57 21.64
CA ILE A 308 5.80 -0.36 20.97
C ILE A 308 5.20 -1.77 20.94
N ALA A 309 4.53 -2.22 22.01
CA ALA A 309 3.86 -3.52 22.02
C ALA A 309 2.72 -3.58 20.99
N MET A 310 1.90 -2.52 20.90
CA MET A 310 0.86 -2.40 19.87
C MET A 310 1.46 -2.39 18.45
N GLU A 311 2.56 -1.69 18.25
CA GLU A 311 3.27 -1.60 16.98
C GLU A 311 3.82 -2.97 16.55
N VAL A 312 4.52 -3.68 17.45
CA VAL A 312 5.00 -5.05 17.24
C VAL A 312 3.82 -5.99 16.91
N PHE A 313 2.70 -5.87 17.61
CA PHE A 313 1.50 -6.66 17.31
C PHE A 313 0.99 -6.40 15.88
N THR A 314 0.85 -5.14 15.48
CA THR A 314 0.42 -4.80 14.10
C THR A 314 1.44 -5.21 13.04
N LEU A 315 2.74 -5.19 13.37
CA LEU A 315 3.81 -5.67 12.51
C LEU A 315 3.71 -7.18 12.31
N ILE A 316 3.42 -7.95 13.36
CA ILE A 316 3.17 -9.40 13.26
C ILE A 316 1.96 -9.67 12.34
N LEU A 317 0.87 -8.92 12.48
CA LEU A 317 -0.26 -9.01 11.55
C LEU A 317 0.16 -8.71 10.11
N CYS A 318 0.99 -7.69 9.91
CA CYS A 318 1.51 -7.32 8.60
C CYS A 318 2.41 -8.43 8.01
N ILE A 319 3.31 -9.03 8.80
CA ILE A 319 4.16 -10.16 8.36
C ILE A 319 3.32 -11.37 7.94
N ARG A 320 2.19 -11.62 8.61
CA ARG A 320 1.25 -12.70 8.26
C ARG A 320 0.47 -12.49 6.95
N SER A 321 0.47 -11.28 6.38
CA SER A 321 -0.09 -11.09 5.03
C SER A 321 0.82 -11.73 3.97
N ASP A 322 0.31 -11.97 2.76
CA ASP A 322 1.08 -12.62 1.69
C ASP A 322 2.31 -11.79 1.25
N ARG A 323 3.18 -12.36 0.41
CA ARG A 323 4.40 -11.67 -0.05
C ARG A 323 4.07 -10.29 -0.62
N ASP A 324 4.75 -9.29 -0.06
CA ASP A 324 4.59 -7.89 -0.42
C ASP A 324 5.39 -7.59 -1.69
N THR A 325 4.75 -6.97 -2.68
CA THR A 325 5.41 -6.60 -3.94
C THR A 325 6.22 -5.32 -3.82
N TRP A 326 5.98 -4.51 -2.78
CA TRP A 326 6.56 -3.16 -2.62
C TRP A 326 7.59 -3.08 -1.48
N ASN A 327 7.97 -4.20 -0.86
CA ASN A 327 8.89 -4.24 0.28
C ASN A 327 8.49 -3.38 1.49
N ILE A 328 7.24 -2.91 1.57
CA ILE A 328 6.70 -2.07 2.65
C ILE A 328 6.87 -2.74 4.01
N LYS A 329 6.73 -4.08 4.08
CA LYS A 329 6.98 -4.86 5.30
C LYS A 329 8.39 -4.72 5.83
N LYS A 330 9.38 -4.77 4.93
CA LYS A 330 10.80 -4.70 5.26
C LYS A 330 11.14 -3.32 5.79
N GLU A 331 10.63 -2.27 5.14
CA GLU A 331 10.78 -0.88 5.59
C GLU A 331 10.17 -0.67 6.97
N SER A 332 8.94 -1.15 7.17
CA SER A 332 8.23 -1.03 8.45
C SER A 332 8.98 -1.76 9.56
N LEU A 333 9.51 -2.97 9.29
CA LEU A 333 10.34 -3.71 10.23
C LEU A 333 11.63 -2.97 10.60
N ILE A 334 12.35 -2.43 9.59
CA ILE A 334 13.57 -1.65 9.83
C ILE A 334 13.27 -0.42 10.68
N TYR A 335 12.19 0.30 10.37
CA TYR A 335 11.76 1.47 11.13
C TYR A 335 11.44 1.13 12.59
N VAL A 336 10.63 0.10 12.84
CA VAL A 336 10.29 -0.35 14.21
C VAL A 336 11.53 -0.71 15.03
N VAL A 337 12.52 -1.36 14.41
CA VAL A 337 13.79 -1.68 15.07
C VAL A 337 14.57 -0.41 15.43
N ILE A 338 14.72 0.52 14.48
CA ILE A 338 15.44 1.79 14.72
C ILE A 338 14.72 2.62 15.79
N GLN A 339 13.40 2.69 15.74
CA GLN A 339 12.57 3.39 16.72
C GLN A 339 12.69 2.76 18.11
N SER A 340 12.66 1.43 18.21
CA SER A 340 12.83 0.72 19.49
C SER A 340 14.21 0.97 20.11
N ILE A 341 15.27 0.93 19.29
CA ILE A 341 16.65 1.24 19.72
C ILE A 341 16.74 2.70 20.16
N GLY A 342 16.19 3.62 19.36
CA GLY A 342 16.18 5.05 19.66
C GLY A 342 15.45 5.35 20.97
N MET A 343 14.27 4.75 21.17
CA MET A 343 13.49 4.91 22.40
C MET A 343 14.24 4.36 23.61
N GLY A 344 14.85 3.16 23.49
CA GLY A 344 15.69 2.59 24.54
C GLY A 344 16.87 3.50 24.90
N ALA A 345 17.57 4.04 23.90
CA ALA A 345 18.66 5.00 24.11
C ALA A 345 18.18 6.29 24.77
N PHE A 346 17.02 6.82 24.36
CA PHE A 346 16.38 7.99 24.94
C PHE A 346 16.07 7.80 26.43
N ILE A 347 15.47 6.67 26.79
CA ILE A 347 15.13 6.32 28.17
C ILE A 347 16.41 6.22 29.03
N VAL A 348 17.41 5.45 28.58
CA VAL A 348 18.67 5.26 29.30
C VAL A 348 19.38 6.60 29.51
N ALA A 349 19.44 7.44 28.48
CA ALA A 349 20.00 8.79 28.58
C ALA A 349 19.21 9.69 29.55
N GLY A 350 17.88 9.55 29.60
CA GLY A 350 17.00 10.27 30.51
C GLY A 350 17.23 9.97 31.99
N PHE A 351 17.66 8.74 32.32
CA PHE A 351 17.94 8.34 33.70
C PHE A 351 19.29 8.85 34.23
N ILE A 352 20.19 9.34 33.37
CA ILE A 352 21.47 9.91 33.78
C ILE A 352 21.22 11.40 34.14
N PRO A 353 21.30 11.81 35.42
CA PRO A 353 20.86 13.16 35.84
C PRO A 353 21.61 14.31 35.15
N ILE A 354 22.92 14.10 34.90
CA ILE A 354 23.78 15.06 34.19
C ILE A 354 23.27 15.27 32.76
N VAL A 355 22.95 14.17 32.08
CA VAL A 355 22.40 14.17 30.72
C VAL A 355 21.00 14.76 30.73
N GLY A 356 20.14 14.39 31.70
CA GLY A 356 18.85 15.02 31.99
C GLY A 356 18.89 16.54 31.99
N SER A 357 19.78 17.09 32.82
CA SER A 357 19.94 18.53 32.99
C SER A 357 20.52 19.21 31.76
N LEU A 358 21.55 18.61 31.14
CA LEU A 358 22.21 19.17 29.95
C LEU A 358 21.33 19.09 28.69
N ILE A 359 20.65 17.97 28.47
CA ILE A 359 19.75 17.77 27.32
C ILE A 359 18.57 18.73 27.45
N ASP A 360 17.85 18.77 28.58
CA ASP A 360 16.75 19.75 28.73
C ASP A 360 17.24 21.21 28.67
N TYR A 361 18.54 21.46 28.80
CA TYR A 361 19.16 22.78 28.59
C TYR A 361 19.48 23.07 27.11
N TYR A 362 20.18 22.17 26.43
CA TYR A 362 20.77 22.41 25.10
C TYR A 362 19.97 21.81 23.95
N VAL A 363 19.43 20.60 24.14
CA VAL A 363 18.72 19.83 23.13
C VAL A 363 17.43 19.34 23.77
N PRO A 364 16.34 20.13 23.75
CA PRO A 364 15.09 19.74 24.39
C PRO A 364 14.75 18.30 24.01
N TYR A 365 14.37 17.47 24.98
CA TYR A 365 14.08 16.05 24.74
C TYR A 365 13.13 15.81 23.56
N LEU A 366 12.27 16.78 23.26
CA LEU A 366 11.38 16.69 22.11
C LEU A 366 12.06 16.84 20.74
N LEU A 367 13.29 17.33 20.65
CA LEU A 367 14.04 17.34 19.40
C LEU A 367 14.34 15.90 18.93
N PHE A 368 14.49 14.96 19.86
CA PHE A 368 14.55 13.53 19.55
C PHE A 368 13.26 13.05 18.85
N MET A 369 12.10 13.55 19.28
CA MET A 369 10.81 13.26 18.65
C MET A 369 10.73 13.81 17.23
N CYS A 370 11.18 15.06 17.05
CA CYS A 370 11.26 15.66 15.72
C CYS A 370 12.18 14.83 14.80
N THR A 371 13.31 14.35 15.33
CA THR A 371 14.21 13.45 14.60
C THR A 371 13.53 12.13 14.27
N ALA A 372 12.78 11.53 15.20
CA ALA A 372 12.05 10.28 14.97
C ALA A 372 10.98 10.41 13.89
N LEU A 373 10.18 11.50 13.92
CA LEU A 373 9.17 11.81 12.89
C LEU A 373 9.79 12.15 11.53
N SER A 374 10.92 12.85 11.54
CA SER A 374 11.68 13.15 10.33
C SER A 374 12.26 11.89 9.71
N LEU A 375 12.83 11.01 10.55
CA LEU A 375 13.37 9.73 10.14
C LEU A 375 12.27 8.83 9.56
N GLU A 376 11.09 8.81 10.17
CA GLU A 376 9.94 8.10 9.63
C GLU A 376 9.61 8.60 8.22
N THR A 377 9.49 9.92 8.04
CA THR A 377 9.19 10.51 6.74
C THR A 377 10.26 10.14 5.70
N VAL A 378 11.53 10.15 6.09
CA VAL A 378 12.64 9.73 5.22
C VAL A 378 12.53 8.25 4.85
N VAL A 379 12.34 7.36 5.83
CA VAL A 379 12.33 5.92 5.60
C VAL A 379 11.07 5.47 4.86
N CYS A 380 9.91 6.00 5.22
CA CYS A 380 8.61 5.52 4.78
C CYS A 380 8.07 6.23 3.53
N VAL A 381 8.61 7.40 3.18
CA VAL A 381 8.17 8.20 2.01
C VAL A 381 9.32 8.46 1.06
N LEU A 382 10.43 9.04 1.53
CA LEU A 382 11.52 9.47 0.65
C LEU A 382 12.27 8.28 0.03
N LEU A 383 12.62 7.26 0.81
CA LEU A 383 13.33 6.08 0.31
C LEU A 383 12.57 5.34 -0.80
N PRO A 384 11.27 4.99 -0.65
CA PRO A 384 10.48 4.39 -1.73
C PRO A 384 10.49 5.22 -3.01
N VAL A 385 10.29 6.54 -2.91
CA VAL A 385 10.31 7.44 -4.06
C VAL A 385 11.68 7.44 -4.75
N CYS A 386 12.77 7.45 -3.98
CA CYS A 386 14.12 7.37 -4.53
C CYS A 386 14.38 6.01 -5.20
N TYR A 387 13.85 4.90 -4.68
CA TYR A 387 13.98 3.58 -5.31
C TYR A 387 13.25 3.51 -6.64
N GLU A 388 12.01 4.00 -6.70
CA GLU A 388 11.23 4.05 -7.94
C GLU A 388 11.89 4.97 -8.97
N LEU A 389 12.34 6.17 -8.59
CA LEU A 389 13.06 7.07 -9.49
C LEU A 389 14.35 6.44 -10.04
N ASN A 390 15.11 5.75 -9.19
CA ASN A 390 16.33 5.09 -9.64
C ASN A 390 16.02 3.92 -10.60
N GLN A 391 14.93 3.20 -10.36
CA GLN A 391 14.46 2.13 -11.24
C GLN A 391 14.00 2.69 -12.58
N GLU A 392 13.18 3.74 -12.59
CA GLU A 392 12.75 4.44 -13.80
C GLU A 392 13.94 5.00 -14.59
N LEU A 393 14.89 5.65 -13.92
CA LEU A 393 16.10 6.16 -14.57
C LEU A 393 16.94 5.06 -15.20
N LYS A 394 17.05 3.90 -14.55
CA LYS A 394 17.76 2.74 -15.09
C LYS A 394 17.05 2.17 -16.32
N ILE A 395 15.72 2.11 -16.31
CA ILE A 395 14.91 1.68 -17.46
C ILE A 395 15.05 2.70 -18.59
N ALA A 396 14.88 3.99 -18.32
CA ALA A 396 15.01 5.07 -19.30
C ALA A 396 16.41 5.08 -19.94
N TRP A 397 17.46 4.88 -19.14
CA TRP A 397 18.83 4.77 -19.64
C TRP A 397 19.02 3.57 -20.56
N ASN A 398 18.47 2.40 -20.20
CA ASN A 398 18.52 1.21 -21.05
C ASN A 398 17.71 1.40 -22.34
N ASN A 399 16.55 2.05 -22.25
CA ASN A 399 15.69 2.35 -23.39
C ASN A 399 16.32 3.39 -24.31
N LEU A 400 17.05 4.39 -23.79
CA LEU A 400 17.79 5.34 -24.62
C LEU A 400 18.83 4.64 -25.51
N LYS A 401 19.30 3.47 -25.07
CA LYS A 401 20.27 2.63 -25.80
C LYS A 401 19.59 1.74 -26.85
N SER A 402 18.29 1.46 -26.73
CA SER A 402 17.49 0.69 -27.69
C SER A 402 16.52 1.62 -28.43
N VAL A 403 16.83 1.93 -29.70
CA VAL A 403 16.36 3.09 -30.49
C VAL A 403 14.84 3.15 -30.82
N SER A 404 13.93 2.51 -30.07
CA SER A 404 12.48 2.58 -30.36
C SER A 404 11.58 2.46 -29.11
N VAL A 405 11.40 3.58 -28.40
CA VAL A 405 10.46 3.69 -27.25
C VAL A 405 9.03 3.27 -27.61
N GLU A 406 8.61 3.52 -28.85
CA GLU A 406 7.26 3.22 -29.34
C GLU A 406 7.04 1.72 -29.60
N GLU A 407 8.09 0.98 -29.95
CA GLU A 407 8.04 -0.48 -30.08
C GLU A 407 7.91 -1.14 -28.71
N SER A 408 8.64 -0.64 -27.71
CA SER A 408 8.58 -1.18 -26.34
C SER A 408 7.17 -1.08 -25.73
N LYS A 409 6.43 0.03 -25.98
CA LYS A 409 5.05 0.17 -25.47
C LYS A 409 4.08 -0.80 -26.15
N LYS A 410 4.17 -0.98 -27.47
CA LYS A 410 3.37 -1.98 -28.20
C LYS A 410 3.70 -3.40 -27.75
N GLU A 411 4.97 -3.67 -27.47
CA GLU A 411 5.46 -4.96 -27.00
C GLU A 411 4.89 -5.31 -25.61
N VAL A 412 4.85 -4.35 -24.67
CA VAL A 412 4.27 -4.58 -23.33
C VAL A 412 2.76 -4.84 -23.40
N ILE A 413 2.02 -4.08 -24.22
CA ILE A 413 0.57 -4.29 -24.42
C ILE A 413 0.32 -5.69 -25.00
N SER A 414 1.09 -6.08 -26.03
CA SER A 414 1.02 -7.40 -26.63
C SER A 414 1.37 -8.52 -25.64
N GLY A 415 2.40 -8.31 -24.81
CA GLY A 415 2.81 -9.27 -23.78
C GLY A 415 1.78 -9.47 -22.67
N ALA A 416 1.13 -8.38 -22.22
CA ALA A 416 0.05 -8.45 -21.25
C ALA A 416 -1.14 -9.27 -21.80
N GLU A 417 -1.56 -9.00 -23.03
CA GLU A 417 -2.65 -9.72 -23.68
C GLU A 417 -2.32 -11.21 -23.87
N LEU A 418 -1.08 -11.54 -24.25
CA LEU A 418 -0.62 -12.93 -24.38
C LEU A 418 -0.67 -13.67 -23.03
N VAL A 419 -0.24 -13.03 -21.96
CA VAL A 419 -0.26 -13.58 -20.60
C VAL A 419 -1.68 -13.77 -20.08
N LEU A 420 -2.59 -12.85 -20.42
CA LEU A 420 -4.01 -12.94 -20.07
C LEU A 420 -4.74 -14.05 -20.84
N LYS A 421 -4.37 -14.30 -22.11
CA LYS A 421 -4.97 -15.36 -22.94
C LYS A 421 -4.60 -16.77 -22.50
N ASN A 422 -3.44 -16.97 -21.89
CA ASN A 422 -3.02 -18.30 -21.41
C ASN A 422 -3.46 -18.52 -19.95
N ARG A 423 -4.27 -19.56 -19.71
CA ARG A 423 -4.86 -19.87 -18.39
C ARG A 423 -3.85 -19.99 -17.25
N LYS A 424 -2.69 -20.60 -17.51
CA LYS A 424 -1.66 -20.82 -16.48
C LYS A 424 -1.02 -19.49 -16.09
N THR A 425 -0.66 -18.67 -17.07
CA THR A 425 -0.03 -17.37 -16.83
C THR A 425 -1.03 -16.34 -16.32
N PHE A 426 -2.31 -16.45 -16.72
CA PHE A 426 -3.41 -15.66 -16.18
C PHE A 426 -3.54 -15.83 -14.68
N ASN A 427 -3.55 -17.06 -14.17
CA ASN A 427 -3.64 -17.31 -12.72
C ASN A 427 -2.43 -16.75 -11.95
N ILE A 428 -1.23 -16.81 -12.55
CA ILE A 428 -0.03 -16.21 -11.98
C ILE A 428 -0.15 -14.69 -11.94
N LEU A 429 -0.62 -14.06 -13.03
CA LEU A 429 -0.84 -12.62 -13.10
C LEU A 429 -1.93 -12.17 -12.13
N LEU A 430 -3.06 -12.88 -12.05
CA LEU A 430 -4.15 -12.57 -11.14
C LEU A 430 -3.70 -12.64 -9.67
N ASP A 431 -2.94 -13.68 -9.31
CA ASP A 431 -2.39 -13.79 -7.95
C ASP A 431 -1.35 -12.70 -7.66
N PHE A 432 -0.54 -12.31 -8.65
CA PHE A 432 0.40 -11.19 -8.51
C PHE A 432 -0.33 -9.85 -8.36
N ALA A 433 -1.30 -9.55 -9.23
CA ALA A 433 -2.12 -8.34 -9.19
C ALA A 433 -2.89 -8.21 -7.86
N ARG A 434 -3.41 -9.33 -7.34
CA ARG A 434 -4.02 -9.40 -6.00
C ARG A 434 -3.05 -8.97 -4.89
N ARG A 435 -1.81 -9.45 -4.94
CA ARG A 435 -0.75 -9.08 -3.96
C ARG A 435 -0.32 -7.62 -4.11
N SER A 436 -0.46 -7.06 -5.31
CA SER A 436 -0.25 -5.64 -5.60
C SER A 436 -1.47 -4.75 -5.30
N TYR A 437 -2.55 -5.32 -4.75
CA TYR A 437 -3.80 -4.63 -4.42
C TYR A 437 -4.52 -4.01 -5.64
N CYS A 438 -4.33 -4.58 -6.82
CA CYS A 438 -4.95 -4.15 -8.07
C CYS A 438 -5.48 -5.32 -8.93
N PRO A 439 -6.28 -6.27 -8.40
CA PRO A 439 -6.82 -7.38 -9.19
C PRO A 439 -7.93 -6.97 -10.18
N GLU A 440 -8.49 -5.77 -10.03
CA GLU A 440 -9.68 -5.30 -10.75
C GLU A 440 -9.49 -5.28 -12.28
N PRO A 441 -8.37 -4.79 -12.84
CA PRO A 441 -8.19 -4.79 -14.30
C PRO A 441 -8.10 -6.21 -14.88
N VAL A 442 -7.52 -7.17 -14.14
CA VAL A 442 -7.43 -8.58 -14.58
C VAL A 442 -8.82 -9.21 -14.63
N LEU A 443 -9.61 -9.01 -13.57
CA LEU A 443 -10.97 -9.54 -13.46
C LEU A 443 -11.91 -8.87 -14.48
N CYS A 444 -11.80 -7.55 -14.66
CA CYS A 444 -12.58 -6.81 -15.66
C CYS A 444 -12.27 -7.30 -17.07
N TRP A 445 -10.99 -7.51 -17.40
CA TRP A 445 -10.60 -8.05 -18.70
C TRP A 445 -11.22 -9.42 -18.95
N GLN A 446 -11.19 -10.33 -17.96
CA GLN A 446 -11.82 -11.65 -18.04
C GLN A 446 -13.33 -11.55 -18.29
N ASP A 447 -14.03 -10.67 -17.58
CA ASP A 447 -15.47 -10.45 -17.76
C ASP A 447 -15.80 -9.83 -19.13
N ILE A 448 -14.93 -8.97 -19.68
CA ILE A 448 -15.05 -8.45 -21.05
C ILE A 448 -14.88 -9.59 -22.08
N GLN A 449 -13.91 -10.50 -21.89
CA GLN A 449 -13.79 -11.65 -22.79
C GLN A 449 -15.04 -12.54 -22.74
N ARG A 450 -15.63 -12.71 -21.55
CA ARG A 450 -16.88 -13.45 -21.37
C ARG A 450 -18.05 -12.74 -22.06
N TYR A 451 -18.13 -11.41 -21.99
CA TYR A 451 -19.11 -10.61 -22.73
C TYR A 451 -18.98 -10.79 -24.26
N LYS A 452 -17.74 -10.84 -24.75
CA LYS A 452 -17.42 -11.05 -26.17
C LYS A 452 -17.71 -12.46 -26.67
N SER A 453 -17.82 -13.44 -25.78
CA SER A 453 -18.06 -14.83 -26.16
C SER A 453 -19.38 -14.99 -26.95
N PRO A 454 -19.37 -15.75 -28.07
CA PRO A 454 -20.58 -16.02 -28.86
C PRO A 454 -21.61 -16.86 -28.09
N GLN A 455 -21.21 -17.60 -27.06
CA GLN A 455 -22.13 -18.41 -26.26
C GLN A 455 -23.06 -17.54 -25.38
N GLN A 456 -22.63 -16.32 -25.05
CA GLN A 456 -23.31 -15.45 -24.09
C GLN A 456 -24.19 -14.37 -24.73
N VAL A 457 -24.47 -14.47 -26.04
CA VAL A 457 -25.26 -13.45 -26.77
C VAL A 457 -26.61 -13.17 -26.10
N LYS A 458 -27.28 -14.20 -25.57
CA LYS A 458 -28.58 -14.06 -24.88
C LYS A 458 -28.50 -13.27 -23.57
N ASN A 459 -27.39 -13.43 -22.83
CA ASN A 459 -27.21 -12.81 -21.51
C ASN A 459 -26.28 -11.59 -21.58
N ARG A 460 -25.97 -11.11 -22.79
CA ARG A 460 -24.99 -10.06 -23.04
C ARG A 460 -25.35 -8.75 -22.33
N LYS A 461 -26.65 -8.43 -22.25
CA LYS A 461 -27.15 -7.24 -21.53
C LYS A 461 -26.92 -7.33 -20.02
N GLU A 462 -27.14 -8.50 -19.44
CA GLU A 462 -26.93 -8.73 -18.00
C GLU A 462 -25.44 -8.66 -17.65
N ILE A 463 -24.59 -9.28 -18.47
CA ILE A 463 -23.13 -9.20 -18.32
C ILE A 463 -22.65 -7.75 -18.47
N ALA A 464 -23.19 -6.99 -19.43
CA ALA A 464 -22.84 -5.58 -19.61
C ALA A 464 -23.20 -4.74 -18.37
N LYS A 465 -24.41 -4.91 -17.83
CA LYS A 465 -24.83 -4.25 -16.59
C LYS A 465 -23.94 -4.66 -15.42
N PHE A 466 -23.62 -5.95 -15.31
CA PHE A 466 -22.70 -6.46 -14.28
C PHE A 466 -21.33 -5.78 -14.37
N ILE A 467 -20.75 -5.65 -15.57
CA ILE A 467 -19.46 -4.98 -15.77
C ILE A 467 -19.55 -3.52 -15.33
N ILE A 468 -20.60 -2.79 -15.74
CA ILE A 468 -20.79 -1.38 -15.38
C ILE A 468 -20.98 -1.21 -13.86
N ASP A 469 -21.79 -2.06 -13.25
CA ASP A 469 -22.13 -1.96 -11.84
C ASP A 469 -20.96 -2.37 -10.93
N ASN A 470 -20.11 -3.30 -11.36
CA ASN A 470 -18.98 -3.76 -10.56
C ASN A 470 -17.67 -3.00 -10.85
N TYR A 471 -17.41 -2.54 -12.08
CA TYR A 471 -16.11 -1.94 -12.42
C TYR A 471 -16.17 -0.43 -12.67
N ILE A 472 -17.31 0.09 -13.10
CA ILE A 472 -17.48 1.51 -13.53
C ILE A 472 -18.36 2.30 -12.55
N SER A 473 -18.82 1.68 -11.48
CA SER A 473 -19.63 2.37 -10.48
C SER A 473 -18.77 2.90 -9.34
N LEU A 474 -19.00 4.17 -8.97
CA LEU A 474 -18.36 4.78 -7.82
C LEU A 474 -18.61 3.98 -6.54
N ASN A 475 -17.55 3.79 -5.76
CA ASN A 475 -17.54 2.99 -4.53
C ASN A 475 -17.84 1.51 -4.74
N SER A 476 -17.85 1.04 -5.99
CA SER A 476 -17.92 -0.39 -6.23
C SER A 476 -16.69 -1.08 -5.66
N PRO A 477 -16.80 -2.30 -5.11
CA PRO A 477 -15.63 -3.02 -4.64
C PRO A 477 -14.57 -3.19 -5.73
N LEU A 478 -14.94 -3.38 -7.00
CA LEU A 478 -14.01 -3.56 -8.12
C LEU A 478 -13.86 -2.30 -8.98
N GLU A 479 -14.11 -1.12 -8.42
CA GLU A 479 -13.95 0.16 -9.12
C GLU A 479 -12.59 0.28 -9.81
N LEU A 480 -12.60 0.54 -11.12
CA LEU A 480 -11.40 0.77 -11.93
C LEU A 480 -10.86 2.20 -11.73
N ASN A 481 -9.55 2.34 -11.84
CA ASN A 481 -8.88 3.63 -11.75
C ASN A 481 -8.97 4.39 -13.08
N MET A 482 -10.14 4.96 -13.37
CA MET A 482 -10.38 5.70 -14.62
C MET A 482 -10.84 7.14 -14.40
N ALA A 483 -10.39 8.04 -15.26
CA ALA A 483 -10.84 9.43 -15.23
C ALA A 483 -12.30 9.53 -15.70
N SER A 484 -13.10 10.37 -15.03
CA SER A 484 -14.52 10.60 -15.37
C SER A 484 -15.37 9.32 -15.39
N ILE A 485 -15.16 8.44 -14.41
CA ILE A 485 -15.85 7.15 -14.29
C ILE A 485 -17.39 7.26 -14.38
N GLU A 486 -17.99 8.29 -13.79
CA GLU A 486 -19.44 8.55 -13.87
C GLU A 486 -19.90 8.83 -15.30
N LYS A 487 -19.10 9.59 -16.06
CA LYS A 487 -19.40 9.88 -17.47
C LYS A 487 -19.29 8.61 -18.29
N ALA A 488 -18.23 7.83 -18.11
CA ALA A 488 -18.08 6.54 -18.78
C ALA A 488 -19.24 5.59 -18.48
N ARG A 489 -19.70 5.54 -17.22
CA ARG A 489 -20.90 4.81 -16.81
C ARG A 489 -22.14 5.28 -17.55
N SER A 490 -22.39 6.60 -17.57
CA SER A 490 -23.54 7.18 -18.24
C SER A 490 -23.53 6.89 -19.74
N ASP A 491 -22.39 7.07 -20.40
CA ASP A 491 -22.23 6.85 -21.84
C ASP A 491 -22.50 5.38 -22.21
N LEU A 492 -21.96 4.43 -21.43
CA LEU A 492 -22.18 3.00 -21.63
C LEU A 492 -23.63 2.57 -21.34
N MET A 493 -24.26 3.12 -20.30
CA MET A 493 -25.67 2.84 -20.01
C MET A 493 -26.58 3.35 -21.13
N ILE A 494 -26.34 4.56 -21.65
CA ILE A 494 -27.07 5.12 -22.79
C ILE A 494 -26.93 4.21 -24.03
N GLU A 495 -25.73 3.71 -24.29
CA GLU A 495 -25.49 2.81 -25.42
C GLU A 495 -26.23 1.47 -25.26
N ILE A 496 -26.27 0.93 -24.03
CA ILE A 496 -27.04 -0.29 -23.72
C ILE A 496 -28.54 -0.07 -23.92
N GLU A 497 -29.06 1.08 -23.50
CA GLU A 497 -30.49 1.41 -23.67
C GLU A 497 -30.88 1.59 -25.13
N LYS A 498 -29.99 2.15 -25.97
CA LYS A 498 -30.23 2.34 -27.40
C LYS A 498 -30.28 1.04 -28.21
N CYS A 499 -29.43 0.06 -27.88
CA CYS A 499 -29.31 -1.17 -28.67
C CYS A 499 -30.44 -2.19 -28.45
N GLY A 500 -31.30 -2.00 -27.45
CA GLY A 500 -32.34 -2.97 -27.11
C GLY A 500 -31.78 -4.29 -26.53
N ASP A 501 -32.64 -5.29 -26.35
CA ASP A 501 -32.26 -6.56 -25.70
C ASP A 501 -31.47 -7.52 -26.61
N GLU A 502 -31.64 -7.45 -27.92
CA GLU A 502 -31.18 -8.53 -28.81
C GLU A 502 -29.87 -8.25 -29.58
N ASN A 503 -29.34 -7.01 -29.59
CA ASN A 503 -28.23 -6.64 -30.48
C ASN A 503 -27.15 -5.74 -29.85
N LEU A 504 -26.67 -6.07 -28.64
CA LEU A 504 -25.51 -5.39 -28.07
C LEU A 504 -24.22 -5.74 -28.84
N PRO A 505 -23.45 -4.75 -29.32
CA PRO A 505 -22.21 -5.00 -30.08
C PRO A 505 -21.13 -5.62 -29.18
N SER A 506 -20.38 -6.59 -29.69
CA SER A 506 -19.25 -7.19 -28.96
C SER A 506 -18.12 -6.19 -28.66
N THR A 507 -18.07 -5.10 -29.42
CA THR A 507 -17.07 -4.02 -29.30
C THR A 507 -17.41 -2.97 -28.24
N LEU A 508 -18.56 -3.10 -27.54
CA LEU A 508 -19.03 -2.12 -26.55
C LEU A 508 -17.96 -1.76 -25.50
N PHE A 509 -17.13 -2.72 -25.10
CA PHE A 509 -16.13 -2.57 -24.05
C PHE A 509 -14.68 -2.48 -24.57
N ASP A 510 -14.44 -2.30 -25.87
CA ASP A 510 -13.07 -2.28 -26.43
C ASP A 510 -12.19 -1.18 -25.80
N GLY A 511 -12.77 0.00 -25.56
CA GLY A 511 -12.05 1.09 -24.89
C GLY A 511 -11.72 0.77 -23.42
N LEU A 512 -12.63 0.08 -22.73
CA LEU A 512 -12.43 -0.35 -21.34
C LEU A 512 -11.41 -1.48 -21.24
N GLU A 513 -11.40 -2.40 -22.20
CA GLU A 513 -10.43 -3.47 -22.30
C GLU A 513 -9.01 -2.91 -22.50
N LEU A 514 -8.86 -1.96 -23.43
CA LEU A 514 -7.59 -1.29 -23.66
C LEU A 514 -7.11 -0.56 -22.39
N HIS A 515 -8.01 0.11 -21.67
CA HIS A 515 -7.72 0.74 -20.39
C HIS A 515 -7.22 -0.29 -19.35
N CYS A 516 -7.87 -1.45 -19.24
CA CYS A 516 -7.44 -2.53 -18.35
C CYS A 516 -6.02 -3.02 -18.69
N ILE A 517 -5.71 -3.23 -19.97
CA ILE A 517 -4.38 -3.66 -20.41
C ILE A 517 -3.32 -2.60 -20.11
N GLN A 518 -3.65 -1.32 -20.30
CA GLN A 518 -2.75 -0.21 -19.96
C GLN A 518 -2.47 -0.14 -18.46
N ASP A 519 -3.50 -0.26 -17.62
CA ASP A 519 -3.36 -0.31 -16.15
C ASP A 519 -2.50 -1.50 -15.70
N LEU A 520 -2.55 -2.62 -16.43
CA LEU A 520 -1.73 -3.80 -16.15
C LEU A 520 -0.27 -3.66 -16.58
N SER A 521 0.12 -2.64 -17.33
CA SER A 521 1.49 -2.46 -17.83
C SER A 521 2.52 -2.45 -16.69
N ASP A 522 2.26 -1.69 -15.62
CA ASP A 522 3.13 -1.64 -14.44
C ASP A 522 3.19 -2.99 -13.70
N VAL A 523 2.04 -3.62 -13.50
CA VAL A 523 1.92 -4.93 -12.84
C VAL A 523 2.70 -5.99 -13.62
N MET A 524 2.59 -5.98 -14.95
CA MET A 524 3.29 -6.87 -15.86
C MET A 524 4.79 -6.65 -15.84
N HIS A 525 5.23 -5.39 -15.80
CA HIS A 525 6.63 -5.06 -15.68
C HIS A 525 7.23 -5.66 -14.40
N ARG A 526 6.59 -5.42 -13.25
CA ARG A 526 7.02 -5.95 -11.95
C ARG A 526 6.93 -7.48 -11.87
N LEU A 527 5.89 -8.08 -12.46
CA LEU A 527 5.74 -9.54 -12.53
C LEU A 527 6.87 -10.17 -13.35
N THR A 528 7.23 -9.57 -14.48
CA THR A 528 8.29 -10.10 -15.36
C THR A 528 9.65 -10.08 -14.67
N GLN A 529 9.91 -9.09 -13.83
CA GLN A 529 11.12 -9.04 -12.99
C GLN A 529 11.07 -10.05 -11.84
N ALA A 530 9.89 -10.24 -11.22
CA ALA A 530 9.73 -11.11 -10.06
C ALA A 530 9.61 -12.60 -10.41
N ASN A 531 9.16 -12.95 -11.62
CA ASN A 531 8.86 -14.31 -12.03
C ASN A 531 9.56 -14.68 -13.36
N SER A 532 10.58 -15.54 -13.25
CA SER A 532 11.37 -16.01 -14.39
C SER A 532 10.58 -16.82 -15.41
N ASP A 533 9.50 -17.49 -15.00
CA ASP A 533 8.70 -18.34 -15.87
C ASP A 533 7.87 -17.47 -16.84
N ILE A 534 7.29 -16.37 -16.34
CA ILE A 534 6.59 -15.39 -17.18
C ILE A 534 7.56 -14.72 -18.14
N SER A 535 8.75 -14.33 -17.66
CA SER A 535 9.79 -13.76 -18.53
C SER A 535 10.27 -14.74 -19.62
N ARG A 536 10.32 -16.04 -19.33
CA ARG A 536 10.65 -17.06 -20.32
C ARG A 536 9.51 -17.24 -21.32
N PHE A 537 8.27 -17.36 -20.83
CA PHE A 537 7.07 -17.50 -21.65
C PHE A 537 6.93 -16.36 -22.66
N LEU A 538 7.12 -15.10 -22.24
CA LEU A 538 7.07 -13.95 -23.14
C LEU A 538 8.14 -14.03 -24.24
N ARG A 539 9.38 -14.41 -23.89
CA ARG A 539 10.48 -14.56 -24.86
C ARG A 539 10.25 -15.69 -25.86
N GLU A 540 9.62 -16.79 -25.46
CA GLU A 540 9.33 -17.93 -26.32
C GLU A 540 8.25 -17.63 -27.36
N ASN A 541 7.31 -16.72 -27.07
CA ASN A 541 6.20 -16.38 -27.97
C ASN A 541 6.45 -15.09 -28.80
N GLN A 542 7.58 -14.42 -28.59
CA GLN A 542 8.01 -13.26 -29.39
C GLN A 542 8.85 -13.67 -30.61
N ASN A 543 9.43 -14.87 -30.60
CA ASN A 543 10.14 -15.47 -31.73
C ASN A 543 9.20 -16.35 -32.54
#